data_AF-G3B6F1-F1
#
_entry.id   AF-G3B6F1-F1
#
_cell.length_a   1.000
_cell.length_b   1.000
_cell.length_c   1.000
_cell.angle_alpha   90.00
_cell.angle_beta   90.00
_cell.angle_gamma   90.00
#
_symmetry.space_group_name_H-M   'P 1'
#
loop_
_entity.id
_entity.type
_entity.pdbx_description
1 polymer ?
#
loop_
_entity_poly.entity_id
_entity_poly.type
_entity_poly.pdbx_seq_one_letter_code
_entity_poly.pdbx_strand_id
1 'polypeptide(L)'
;MIQRFTCMPTSEYDVLVLTNGSVSQVENKLQDMNEQLDNALPKHYRLRYLNSFADLVQFVDDFKADTHKQVDFAGKIFLMFFDGLEFIQNVLSDAIDYYQRCLMRKANFDFDAINCYFYFDSSIFDFGDLDFENGFNHLITIVSDVLKKMNFMVGNIKGIVLDDFDLKGEKIFPIHCLLRSYPRIERIELASDAAVVMRGLLT
;
A
#
# COMPACT_ATOMS: atom_id res chain seq x y z
N MET A 1 36.96 20.21 -7.12
CA MET A 1 35.76 19.37 -6.88
C MET A 1 34.54 20.20 -7.20
N ILE A 2 33.84 19.92 -8.30
CA ILE A 2 32.58 20.60 -8.64
C ILE A 2 31.46 19.80 -7.99
N GLN A 3 30.91 20.28 -6.88
CA GLN A 3 29.65 19.78 -6.34
C GLN A 3 28.56 20.11 -7.36
N ARG A 4 28.03 19.10 -8.05
CA ARG A 4 26.82 19.24 -8.84
C ARG A 4 25.65 19.40 -7.87
N PHE A 5 25.23 20.64 -7.64
CA PHE A 5 23.95 20.93 -7.00
C PHE A 5 22.86 20.57 -8.00
N THR A 6 22.27 19.38 -7.87
CA THR A 6 21.00 19.06 -8.52
C THR A 6 19.92 19.85 -7.80
N CYS A 7 19.49 20.96 -8.40
CA CYS A 7 18.27 21.65 -8.01
C CYS A 7 17.10 20.66 -8.17
N MET A 8 16.64 20.05 -7.08
CA MET A 8 15.37 19.34 -7.11
C MET A 8 14.26 20.38 -7.21
N PRO A 9 13.35 20.27 -8.19
CA PRO A 9 12.20 21.15 -8.25
C PRO A 9 11.39 21.01 -6.95
N THR A 10 11.05 22.15 -6.35
CA THR A 10 10.13 22.31 -5.22
C THR A 10 8.67 22.09 -5.65
N SER A 11 8.41 21.06 -6.45
CA SER A 11 7.03 20.65 -6.74
C SER A 11 6.51 19.92 -5.51
N GLU A 12 5.48 20.46 -4.86
CA GLU A 12 4.73 19.77 -3.82
C GLU A 12 4.23 18.44 -4.40
N TYR A 13 4.61 17.32 -3.78
CA TYR A 13 4.11 16.00 -4.17
C TYR A 13 2.77 15.75 -3.48
N ASP A 14 1.73 15.39 -4.23
CA ASP A 14 0.49 14.89 -3.63
C ASP A 14 0.71 13.46 -3.12
N VAL A 15 0.44 13.26 -1.83
CA VAL A 15 0.43 11.95 -1.17
C VAL A 15 -1.03 11.65 -0.81
N LEU A 16 -1.58 10.62 -1.43
CA LEU A 16 -2.94 10.17 -1.18
C LEU A 16 -2.91 9.03 -0.17
N VAL A 17 -3.73 9.10 0.86
CA VAL A 17 -3.84 8.07 1.87
C VAL A 17 -5.26 7.56 1.89
N LEU A 18 -5.47 6.34 1.39
CA LEU A 18 -6.74 5.64 1.49
C LEU A 18 -6.76 4.83 2.77
N THR A 19 -7.63 5.19 3.71
CA THR A 19 -7.60 4.64 5.07
C THR A 19 -8.94 4.74 5.78
N ASN A 20 -9.19 3.82 6.71
CA ASN A 20 -10.25 3.92 7.72
C ASN A 20 -9.73 4.31 9.11
N GLY A 21 -8.42 4.49 9.27
CA GLY A 21 -7.82 4.94 10.53
C GLY A 21 -8.06 6.41 10.82
N SER A 22 -7.99 6.78 12.10
CA SER A 22 -7.99 8.19 12.50
C SER A 22 -6.75 8.92 11.97
N VAL A 23 -6.87 10.24 11.76
CA VAL A 23 -5.76 11.09 11.30
C VAL A 23 -4.51 10.89 12.15
N SER A 24 -4.66 10.84 13.47
CA SER A 24 -3.56 10.61 14.41
C SER A 24 -2.89 9.24 14.26
N GLN A 25 -3.66 8.17 14.04
CA GLN A 25 -3.10 6.83 13.82
C GLN A 25 -2.29 6.80 12.52
N VAL A 26 -2.84 7.41 11.48
CA VAL A 26 -2.24 7.46 10.14
C VAL A 26 -0.95 8.27 10.15
N GLU A 27 -0.93 9.47 10.76
CA GLU A 27 0.27 10.32 10.80
C GLU A 27 1.42 9.66 11.57
N ASN A 28 1.13 9.08 12.74
CA ASN A 28 2.14 8.35 13.51
C ASN A 28 2.71 7.19 12.69
N LYS A 29 1.86 6.36 12.08
CA LYS A 29 2.32 5.20 11.34
C LYS A 29 3.01 5.56 10.03
N LEU A 30 2.60 6.63 9.36
CA LEU A 30 3.29 7.16 8.19
C LEU A 30 4.70 7.61 8.53
N GLN A 31 4.91 8.21 9.71
CA GLN A 31 6.25 8.57 10.16
C GLN A 31 7.11 7.33 10.37
N ASP A 32 6.60 6.31 11.06
CA ASP A 32 7.30 5.03 11.27
C ASP A 32 7.64 4.35 9.93
N MET A 33 6.67 4.26 9.03
CA MET A 33 6.85 3.71 7.68
C MET A 33 7.86 4.51 6.86
N ASN A 34 7.94 5.83 7.05
CA ASN A 34 8.87 6.67 6.32
C ASN A 34 10.32 6.35 6.71
N GLU A 35 10.56 6.04 8.00
CA GLU A 35 11.86 5.60 8.49
C GLU A 35 12.21 4.19 7.96
N GLN A 36 11.24 3.27 7.93
CA GLN A 36 11.41 1.90 7.44
C GLN A 36 11.60 1.81 5.91
N LEU A 37 10.94 2.68 5.15
CA LEU A 37 10.90 2.61 3.68
C LEU A 37 11.88 3.60 3.01
N ASP A 38 13.03 3.86 3.62
CA ASP A 38 14.10 4.73 3.09
C ASP A 38 13.63 6.15 2.72
N ASN A 39 12.87 6.81 3.59
CA ASN A 39 12.27 8.13 3.32
C ASN A 39 11.32 8.11 2.11
N ALA A 40 10.35 7.19 2.14
CA ALA A 40 9.31 7.10 1.12
C ALA A 40 8.48 8.38 0.98
N LEU A 41 8.37 9.22 2.01
CA LEU A 41 7.70 10.51 1.94
C LEU A 41 8.69 11.58 1.43
N PRO A 42 8.35 12.33 0.36
CA PRO A 42 9.14 13.47 -0.09
C PRO A 42 9.26 14.52 1.02
N LYS A 43 10.30 15.37 1.00
CA LYS A 43 10.46 16.44 2.01
C LYS A 43 9.35 17.50 2.00
N HIS A 44 8.72 17.70 0.85
CA HIS A 44 7.61 18.63 0.65
C HIS A 44 6.46 17.86 0.00
N TYR A 45 5.46 17.51 0.80
CA TYR A 45 4.28 16.80 0.33
C TYR A 45 3.01 17.44 0.88
N ARG A 46 1.92 17.28 0.11
CA ARG A 46 0.57 17.59 0.54
C ARG A 46 -0.16 16.28 0.76
N LEU A 47 -0.58 16.04 1.99
CA LEU A 47 -1.29 14.81 2.32
C LEU A 47 -2.79 14.99 2.16
N ARG A 48 -3.46 14.01 1.54
CA ARG A 48 -4.91 13.96 1.40
C ARG A 48 -5.42 12.62 1.89
N TYR A 49 -6.36 12.68 2.83
CA TYR A 49 -7.03 11.51 3.37
C TYR A 49 -8.27 11.19 2.54
N LEU A 50 -8.39 9.93 2.15
CA LEU A 50 -9.50 9.38 1.40
C LEU A 50 -10.08 8.22 2.22
N ASN A 51 -11.39 8.13 2.28
CA ASN A 51 -12.11 7.10 3.05
C ASN A 51 -12.89 6.14 2.14
N SER A 52 -12.76 6.25 0.82
CA SER A 52 -13.35 5.33 -0.14
C SER A 52 -12.49 5.20 -1.39
N PHE A 53 -12.61 4.07 -2.07
CA PHE A 53 -11.95 3.87 -3.36
C PHE A 53 -12.54 4.79 -4.44
N ALA A 54 -13.84 5.09 -4.35
CA ALA A 54 -14.50 6.02 -5.25
C ALA A 54 -13.85 7.42 -5.21
N ASP A 55 -13.49 7.93 -4.03
CA ASP A 55 -12.83 9.23 -3.89
C ASP A 55 -11.41 9.23 -4.49
N LEU A 56 -10.71 8.09 -4.41
CA LEU A 56 -9.41 7.93 -5.05
C LEU A 56 -9.53 8.03 -6.57
N VAL A 57 -10.50 7.33 -7.15
CA VAL A 57 -10.77 7.38 -8.59
C VAL A 57 -11.17 8.78 -9.01
N GLN A 58 -12.11 9.41 -8.28
CA GLN A 58 -12.57 10.77 -8.53
C GLN A 58 -11.40 11.75 -8.54
N PHE A 59 -10.50 11.67 -7.55
CA PHE A 59 -9.32 12.53 -7.49
C PHE A 59 -8.38 12.35 -8.69
N VAL A 60 -8.11 11.10 -9.07
CA VAL A 60 -7.24 10.80 -10.22
C VAL A 60 -7.88 11.28 -11.53
N ASP A 61 -9.19 11.13 -11.68
CA ASP A 61 -9.94 11.61 -12.85
C ASP A 61 -9.98 13.14 -12.91
N ASP A 62 -10.23 13.82 -11.78
CA ASP A 62 -10.21 15.28 -11.68
C ASP A 62 -8.82 15.85 -11.98
N PHE A 63 -7.76 15.22 -11.47
CA PHE A 63 -6.38 15.62 -11.77
C PHE A 63 -6.05 15.52 -13.26
N LYS A 64 -6.54 14.47 -13.94
CA LYS A 64 -6.39 14.31 -15.40
C LYS A 64 -7.17 15.38 -16.17
N ALA A 65 -8.35 15.77 -15.69
CA ALA A 65 -9.17 16.81 -16.33
C ALA A 65 -8.54 18.20 -16.20
N ASP A 66 -8.05 18.58 -15.02
CA ASP A 66 -7.51 19.92 -14.73
C ASP A 66 -6.18 20.19 -15.45
N THR A 67 -5.34 19.16 -15.63
CA THR A 67 -3.98 19.37 -16.12
C THR A 67 -3.92 19.54 -17.65
N HIS A 68 -5.02 19.29 -18.40
CA HIS A 68 -5.12 19.34 -19.88
C HIS A 68 -3.95 18.67 -20.64
N LYS A 69 -3.16 17.84 -19.95
CA LYS A 69 -1.97 17.15 -20.43
C LYS A 69 -2.08 15.70 -19.96
N GLN A 70 -1.60 14.76 -20.77
CA GLN A 70 -1.31 13.37 -20.39
C GLN A 70 -0.14 13.32 -19.39
N VAL A 71 -0.13 14.15 -18.35
CA VAL A 71 0.84 14.02 -17.28
C VAL A 71 0.23 13.04 -16.29
N ASP A 72 0.75 11.83 -16.31
CA ASP A 72 0.40 10.81 -15.33
C ASP A 72 0.66 11.36 -13.93
N PHE A 73 -0.26 11.07 -13.02
CA PHE A 73 -0.13 11.43 -11.62
C PHE A 73 1.21 10.91 -11.08
N ALA A 74 2.14 11.81 -10.75
CA ALA A 74 3.48 11.48 -10.26
C ALA A 74 3.56 11.34 -8.73
N GLY A 75 2.40 11.32 -8.05
CA GLY A 75 2.32 11.24 -6.60
C GLY A 75 2.47 9.81 -6.07
N LYS A 76 2.22 9.66 -4.76
CA LYS A 76 2.29 8.37 -4.05
C LYS A 76 0.94 8.05 -3.43
N ILE A 77 0.54 6.78 -3.47
CA ILE A 77 -0.67 6.29 -2.81
C ILE A 77 -0.27 5.37 -1.67
N PHE A 78 -0.76 5.67 -0.47
CA PHE A 78 -0.68 4.80 0.69
C PHE A 78 -2.06 4.21 0.94
N LEU A 79 -2.16 2.90 0.89
CA LEU A 79 -3.36 2.16 1.28
C LEU A 79 -3.10 1.61 2.67
N MET A 80 -3.77 2.18 3.67
CA MET A 80 -3.54 1.85 5.07
C MET A 80 -4.83 1.27 5.64
N PHE A 81 -4.77 0.00 6.01
CA PHE A 81 -5.93 -0.71 6.53
C PHE A 81 -5.76 -0.86 8.05
N PHE A 82 -6.75 -0.38 8.78
CA PHE A 82 -6.84 -0.48 10.24
C PHE A 82 -8.12 -1.22 10.60
N ASP A 83 -8.23 -1.71 11.84
CA ASP A 83 -9.49 -2.06 12.51
C ASP A 83 -10.53 -2.79 11.62
N GLY A 84 -10.32 -4.10 11.46
CA GLY A 84 -11.27 -5.03 10.82
C GLY A 84 -11.24 -5.12 9.29
N LEU A 85 -11.97 -6.12 8.76
CA LEU A 85 -12.01 -6.42 7.32
C LEU A 85 -13.04 -5.63 6.52
N GLU A 86 -14.00 -4.97 7.17
CA GLU A 86 -15.13 -4.33 6.48
C GLU A 86 -14.64 -3.26 5.50
N PHE A 87 -13.68 -2.43 5.91
CA PHE A 87 -13.11 -1.41 5.04
C PHE A 87 -12.38 -2.00 3.83
N ILE A 88 -11.58 -3.05 4.03
CA ILE A 88 -10.91 -3.77 2.94
C ILE A 88 -11.95 -4.31 1.96
N GLN A 89 -13.03 -4.93 2.44
CA GLN A 89 -14.07 -5.47 1.59
C GLN A 89 -14.77 -4.39 0.77
N ASN A 90 -15.06 -3.23 1.36
CA ASN A 90 -15.64 -2.08 0.66
C ASN A 90 -14.70 -1.59 -0.45
N VAL A 91 -13.41 -1.37 -0.13
CA VAL A 91 -12.40 -0.95 -1.10
C VAL A 91 -12.27 -1.94 -2.25
N LEU A 92 -12.23 -3.24 -1.95
CA LEU A 92 -12.12 -4.28 -2.98
C LEU A 92 -13.37 -4.39 -3.85
N SER A 93 -14.55 -4.22 -3.27
CA SER A 93 -15.82 -4.24 -4.00
C SER A 93 -15.88 -3.08 -4.99
N ASP A 94 -15.55 -1.87 -4.53
CA ASP A 94 -15.48 -0.67 -5.37
C ASP A 94 -14.43 -0.81 -6.49
N ALA A 95 -13.26 -1.38 -6.16
CA ALA A 95 -12.20 -1.62 -7.14
C ALA A 95 -12.63 -2.58 -8.24
N ILE A 96 -13.32 -3.67 -7.88
CA ILE A 96 -13.85 -4.64 -8.84
C ILE A 96 -14.93 -4.00 -9.72
N ASP A 97 -15.84 -3.24 -9.13
CA ASP A 97 -16.89 -2.52 -9.87
C ASP A 97 -16.30 -1.51 -10.85
N TYR A 98 -15.28 -0.77 -10.42
CA TYR A 98 -14.54 0.16 -11.28
C TYR A 98 -13.83 -0.57 -12.43
N TYR A 99 -13.15 -1.67 -12.14
CA TYR A 99 -12.49 -2.50 -13.15
C TYR A 99 -13.47 -2.97 -14.22
N GLN A 100 -14.65 -3.47 -13.82
CA GLN A 100 -15.71 -3.88 -14.74
C GLN A 100 -16.21 -2.72 -15.61
N ARG A 101 -16.40 -1.53 -15.02
CA ARG A 101 -16.82 -0.32 -15.76
C ARG A 101 -15.78 0.07 -16.82
N CYS A 102 -14.50 0.00 -16.49
CA CYS A 102 -13.41 0.31 -17.43
C CYS A 102 -13.33 -0.71 -18.57
N LEU A 103 -13.47 -2.01 -18.28
CA LEU A 103 -13.54 -3.06 -19.30
C LEU A 103 -14.69 -2.82 -20.29
N MET A 104 -15.88 -2.47 -19.79
CA MET A 104 -17.05 -2.19 -20.63
C MET A 104 -16.85 -0.96 -21.51
N ARG A 105 -16.14 0.07 -21.01
CA ARG A 105 -15.88 1.32 -21.74
C ARG A 105 -14.66 1.25 -22.66
N LYS A 106 -13.90 0.16 -22.66
CA LYS A 106 -12.57 0.04 -23.33
C LYS A 106 -11.64 1.20 -22.96
N ALA A 107 -11.75 1.68 -21.72
CA ALA A 107 -10.85 2.71 -21.21
C ALA A 107 -9.52 2.07 -20.81
N ASN A 108 -8.41 2.76 -21.05
CA ASN A 108 -7.11 2.33 -20.58
C ASN A 108 -6.96 2.62 -19.08
N PHE A 109 -6.40 1.66 -18.35
CA PHE A 109 -6.02 1.83 -16.95
C PHE A 109 -4.67 2.54 -16.90
N ASP A 110 -4.66 3.83 -16.58
CA ASP A 110 -3.41 4.59 -16.42
C ASP A 110 -3.10 4.81 -14.93
N PHE A 111 -2.75 3.70 -14.26
CA PHE A 111 -2.16 3.70 -12.92
C PHE A 111 -0.78 3.02 -12.91
N ASP A 112 -0.28 2.58 -14.06
CA ASP A 112 0.98 1.82 -14.16
C ASP A 112 2.20 2.61 -13.64
N ALA A 113 2.14 3.94 -13.69
CA ALA A 113 3.18 4.84 -13.22
C ALA A 113 3.10 5.16 -11.70
N ILE A 114 2.03 4.77 -11.02
CA ILE A 114 1.76 5.23 -9.65
C ILE A 114 2.45 4.31 -8.63
N ASN A 115 3.16 4.96 -7.70
CA ASN A 115 3.85 4.29 -6.62
C ASN A 115 2.87 4.02 -5.47
N CYS A 116 2.56 2.75 -5.23
CA CYS A 116 1.67 2.35 -4.15
C CYS A 116 2.44 1.71 -3.00
N TYR A 117 2.00 2.05 -1.80
CA TYR A 117 2.49 1.52 -0.53
C TYR A 117 1.29 0.95 0.23
N PHE A 118 1.48 -0.20 0.86
CA PHE A 118 0.44 -0.84 1.64
C PHE A 118 0.85 -0.93 3.10
N TYR A 119 -0.09 -0.65 3.99
CA TYR A 119 0.03 -0.91 5.41
C TYR A 119 -1.14 -1.78 5.85
N PHE A 120 -0.83 -2.86 6.56
CA PHE A 120 -1.82 -3.74 7.15
C PHE A 120 -1.59 -3.83 8.65
N ASP A 121 -2.53 -3.30 9.41
CA ASP A 121 -2.53 -3.37 10.87
C ASP A 121 -2.84 -4.78 11.38
N SER A 122 -2.33 -5.12 12.56
CA SER A 122 -2.57 -6.43 13.19
C SER A 122 -4.03 -6.60 13.61
N SER A 123 -4.71 -5.49 13.94
CA SER A 123 -6.13 -5.43 14.31
C SER A 123 -7.11 -5.80 13.19
N ILE A 124 -6.65 -5.85 11.93
CA ILE A 124 -7.48 -6.32 10.80
C ILE A 124 -7.98 -7.75 11.04
N PHE A 125 -7.19 -8.54 11.77
CA PHE A 125 -7.44 -9.94 12.05
C PHE A 125 -8.08 -10.20 13.43
N ASP A 126 -8.69 -9.21 14.09
CA ASP A 126 -9.35 -9.45 15.39
C ASP A 126 -10.70 -10.19 15.24
N PHE A 127 -10.62 -11.47 14.86
CA PHE A 127 -11.73 -12.43 14.88
C PHE A 127 -11.67 -13.18 16.20
N GLY A 128 -12.20 -12.57 17.26
CA GLY A 128 -12.10 -13.03 18.65
C GLY A 128 -11.97 -14.56 18.86
N ASP A 129 -11.06 -14.95 19.75
CA ASP A 129 -10.72 -16.31 20.20
C ASP A 129 -10.46 -17.41 19.16
N LEU A 130 -10.55 -17.13 17.85
CA LEU A 130 -10.29 -18.11 16.80
C LEU A 130 -8.83 -18.01 16.30
N ASP A 131 -8.00 -18.94 16.79
CA ASP A 131 -6.66 -19.28 16.30
C ASP A 131 -5.62 -18.15 16.25
N PHE A 132 -5.23 -17.68 17.45
CA PHE A 132 -4.03 -16.85 17.65
C PHE A 132 -2.74 -17.46 17.10
N GLU A 133 -2.67 -18.79 16.88
CA GLU A 133 -1.44 -19.46 16.42
C GLU A 133 -1.12 -19.22 14.94
N ASN A 134 -2.10 -18.82 14.13
CA ASN A 134 -1.95 -18.63 12.68
C ASN A 134 -2.26 -17.21 12.22
N GLY A 135 -2.30 -16.22 13.12
CA GLY A 135 -2.67 -14.84 12.77
C GLY A 135 -1.84 -14.27 11.61
N PHE A 136 -0.54 -14.58 11.55
CA PHE A 136 0.31 -14.13 10.45
C PHE A 136 -0.07 -14.72 9.09
N ASN A 137 -0.42 -16.01 9.05
CA ASN A 137 -0.83 -16.69 7.80
C ASN A 137 -2.13 -16.11 7.25
N HIS A 138 -3.07 -15.77 8.13
CA HIS A 138 -4.30 -15.12 7.75
C HIS A 138 -4.06 -13.71 7.22
N LEU A 139 -3.20 -12.93 7.89
CA LEU A 139 -2.80 -11.61 7.40
C LEU A 139 -2.21 -11.71 5.98
N ILE A 140 -1.28 -12.64 5.75
CA ILE A 140 -0.68 -12.85 4.42
C ILE A 140 -1.74 -13.28 3.39
N THR A 141 -2.75 -14.04 3.79
CA THR A 141 -3.86 -14.42 2.91
C THR A 141 -4.68 -13.19 2.51
N ILE A 142 -4.98 -12.31 3.47
CA ILE A 142 -5.67 -11.02 3.22
C ILE A 142 -4.84 -10.15 2.28
N VAL A 143 -3.55 -9.99 2.56
CA VAL A 143 -2.62 -9.23 1.71
C VAL A 143 -2.62 -9.78 0.29
N SER A 144 -2.49 -11.10 0.13
CA SER A 144 -2.51 -11.75 -1.19
C SER A 144 -3.82 -11.48 -1.93
N ASP A 145 -4.97 -11.56 -1.26
CA ASP A 145 -6.26 -11.29 -1.87
C ASP A 145 -6.41 -9.83 -2.31
N VAL A 146 -5.97 -8.89 -1.48
CA VAL A 146 -5.93 -7.45 -1.80
C VAL A 146 -5.05 -7.20 -3.02
N LEU A 147 -3.82 -7.70 -3.02
CA LEU A 147 -2.88 -7.53 -4.13
C LEU A 147 -3.42 -8.12 -5.42
N LYS A 148 -4.01 -9.32 -5.36
CA LYS A 148 -4.61 -9.98 -6.53
C LYS A 148 -5.72 -9.14 -7.16
N LYS A 149 -6.62 -8.62 -6.33
CA LYS A 149 -7.80 -7.86 -6.77
C LYS A 149 -7.45 -6.44 -7.21
N MET A 150 -6.41 -5.84 -6.63
CA MET A 150 -5.96 -4.49 -6.98
C MET A 150 -4.86 -4.48 -8.06
N ASN A 151 -4.42 -5.64 -8.55
CA ASN A 151 -3.31 -5.76 -9.51
C ASN A 151 -3.51 -4.96 -10.81
N PHE A 152 -4.76 -4.71 -11.21
CA PHE A 152 -5.05 -3.91 -12.41
C PHE A 152 -4.79 -2.41 -12.22
N MET A 153 -4.82 -1.94 -10.97
CA MET A 153 -4.62 -0.53 -10.62
C MET A 153 -3.20 -0.29 -10.08
N VAL A 154 -2.54 -1.31 -9.55
CA VAL A 154 -1.27 -1.08 -8.86
C VAL A 154 -0.12 -1.53 -9.77
N GLY A 155 0.38 -0.56 -10.56
CA GLY A 155 1.53 -0.77 -11.44
C GLY A 155 2.80 -1.10 -10.69
N ASN A 156 3.14 -0.29 -9.68
CA ASN A 156 4.35 -0.42 -8.89
C ASN A 156 4.04 -0.50 -7.38
N ILE A 157 4.26 -1.67 -6.78
CA ILE A 157 4.12 -1.86 -5.33
C ILE A 157 5.48 -1.61 -4.69
N LYS A 158 5.71 -0.38 -4.22
CA LYS A 158 6.99 0.07 -3.68
C LYS A 158 7.30 -0.44 -2.29
N GLY A 159 6.29 -0.87 -1.55
CA GLY A 159 6.47 -1.44 -0.22
C GLY A 159 5.17 -1.93 0.38
N ILE A 160 5.26 -3.02 1.12
CA ILE A 160 4.19 -3.51 1.97
C ILE A 160 4.73 -3.57 3.40
N VAL A 161 4.05 -2.93 4.33
CA VAL A 161 4.38 -2.97 5.75
C VAL A 161 3.28 -3.76 6.46
N LEU A 162 3.70 -4.81 7.17
CA LEU A 162 2.81 -5.69 7.91
C LEU A 162 3.04 -5.47 9.40
N ASP A 163 2.00 -5.07 10.12
CA ASP A 163 2.07 -5.05 11.58
C ASP A 163 1.96 -6.47 12.13
N ASP A 164 3.03 -6.93 12.78
CA ASP A 164 3.19 -8.29 13.26
C ASP A 164 3.43 -8.37 14.78
N PHE A 165 3.18 -7.28 15.52
CA PHE A 165 3.43 -7.21 16.97
C PHE A 165 2.75 -8.33 17.76
N ASP A 166 1.52 -8.68 17.38
CA ASP A 166 0.72 -9.71 18.06
C ASP A 166 0.56 -11.01 17.26
N LEU A 167 1.16 -11.08 16.06
CA LEU A 167 0.94 -12.17 15.12
C LEU A 167 1.96 -13.30 15.31
N LYS A 168 1.46 -14.47 15.73
CA LYS A 168 2.25 -15.70 15.86
C LYS A 168 2.25 -16.49 14.55
N GLY A 169 3.28 -17.32 14.37
CA GLY A 169 3.44 -18.24 13.24
C GLY A 169 4.80 -18.13 12.54
N GLU A 170 5.09 -19.08 11.64
CA GLU A 170 6.27 -19.02 10.79
C GLU A 170 6.12 -17.95 9.71
N LYS A 171 6.96 -16.91 9.74
CA LYS A 171 6.83 -15.74 8.86
C LYS A 171 7.55 -15.89 7.52
N ILE A 172 8.67 -16.60 7.50
CA ILE A 172 9.59 -16.68 6.35
C ILE A 172 8.90 -17.28 5.12
N PHE A 173 8.26 -18.44 5.30
CA PHE A 173 7.68 -19.18 4.18
C PHE A 173 6.51 -18.43 3.51
N PRO A 174 5.52 -17.90 4.25
CA PRO A 174 4.45 -17.08 3.67
C PRO A 174 4.95 -15.83 2.95
N ILE A 175 5.92 -15.10 3.52
CA ILE A 175 6.52 -13.91 2.89
C ILE A 175 7.19 -14.28 1.56
N HIS A 176 7.97 -15.37 1.55
CA HIS A 176 8.63 -15.83 0.33
C HIS A 176 7.62 -16.25 -0.75
N CYS A 177 6.55 -16.94 -0.37
CA CYS A 177 5.45 -17.27 -1.27
C CYS A 177 4.78 -16.02 -1.85
N LEU A 178 4.60 -14.98 -1.04
CA LEU A 178 4.02 -13.70 -1.48
C LEU A 178 4.92 -12.99 -2.50
N LEU A 179 6.21 -12.85 -2.22
CA LEU A 179 7.19 -12.25 -3.14
C LEU A 179 7.27 -13.00 -4.47
N ARG A 180 7.22 -14.33 -4.43
CA ARG A 180 7.21 -15.16 -5.66
C ARG A 180 5.93 -14.97 -6.48
N SER A 181 4.80 -14.74 -5.81
CA SER A 181 3.49 -14.61 -6.47
C SER A 181 3.26 -13.22 -7.07
N TYR A 182 3.89 -12.19 -6.51
CA TYR A 182 3.72 -10.79 -6.91
C TYR A 182 5.09 -10.14 -7.18
N PRO A 183 5.69 -10.37 -8.37
CA PRO A 183 7.03 -9.87 -8.70
C PRO A 183 7.12 -8.33 -8.82
N ARG A 184 5.99 -7.63 -8.78
CA ARG A 184 5.91 -6.16 -8.75
C ARG A 184 6.14 -5.56 -7.35
N ILE A 185 6.22 -6.40 -6.31
CA ILE A 185 6.58 -5.97 -4.96
C ILE A 185 8.08 -5.74 -4.90
N GLU A 186 8.48 -4.52 -4.54
CA GLU A 186 9.90 -4.20 -4.35
C GLU A 186 10.43 -4.66 -2.99
N ARG A 187 9.61 -4.54 -1.94
CA ARG A 187 9.97 -4.93 -0.57
C ARG A 187 8.76 -5.19 0.31
N ILE A 188 8.98 -5.99 1.34
CA ILE A 188 8.04 -6.24 2.43
C ILE A 188 8.80 -5.99 3.73
N GLU A 189 8.27 -5.12 4.57
CA GLU A 189 8.80 -4.83 5.90
C GLU A 189 7.81 -5.32 6.96
N LEU A 190 8.34 -5.77 8.10
CA LEU A 190 7.56 -6.09 9.29
C LEU A 190 7.65 -4.91 10.25
N ALA A 191 6.53 -4.50 10.85
CA ALA A 191 6.51 -3.34 11.74
C ALA A 191 7.24 -3.59 13.06
N SER A 192 7.35 -4.84 13.51
CA SER A 192 8.20 -5.21 14.64
C SER A 192 9.64 -5.49 14.19
N ASP A 193 10.60 -5.03 15.01
CA ASP A 193 12.04 -5.36 14.93
C ASP A 193 12.35 -6.85 15.20
N ALA A 194 11.38 -7.75 15.01
CA ALA A 194 11.65 -9.18 14.97
C ALA A 194 12.44 -9.47 13.69
N ALA A 195 13.76 -9.29 13.77
CA ALA A 195 14.71 -9.68 12.75
C ALA A 195 14.27 -11.03 12.19
N VAL A 196 13.83 -11.04 10.94
CA VAL A 196 13.53 -12.27 10.22
C VAL A 196 14.87 -12.97 10.08
N VAL A 197 15.20 -13.84 11.04
CA VAL A 197 16.44 -14.59 11.04
C VAL A 197 16.38 -15.56 9.88
N MET A 198 16.88 -15.14 8.71
CA MET A 198 17.14 -16.00 7.56
C MET A 198 18.35 -16.90 7.85
N ARG A 199 18.28 -17.74 8.88
CA ARG A 199 19.23 -18.86 9.06
C ARG A 199 18.70 -20.05 8.26
N GLY A 200 19.17 -20.19 7.03
CA GLY A 200 18.92 -21.41 6.25
C GLY A 200 19.14 -21.36 4.75
N LEU A 201 19.41 -20.19 4.13
CA LEU A 201 19.56 -20.10 2.66
C LEU A 201 20.99 -20.31 2.13
N LEU A 202 21.89 -20.86 2.95
CA LEU A 202 23.21 -21.33 2.50
C LEU A 202 23.45 -22.76 3.00
N THR A 203 22.76 -23.72 2.39
CA THR A 203 23.26 -25.09 2.17
C THR A 203 22.70 -25.62 0.87
#